data_AF-A0AAE9EB11-F1
#
_entry.id   AF-A0AAE9EB11-F1
#
_cell.length_a   1.000
_cell.length_b   1.000
_cell.length_c   1.000
_cell.angle_alpha   90.00
_cell.angle_beta   90.00
_cell.angle_gamma   90.00
#
_symmetry.space_group_name_H-M   'P 1'
#
loop_
_entity.id
_entity.type
_entity.pdbx_description
1 polymer ?
#
loop_
_entity_poly.entity_id
_entity_poly.type
_entity_poly.pdbx_seq_one_letter_code
_entity_poly.pdbx_strand_id
1 'polypeptide(L)'
;MNGMEIPGLGYPEVLIKLKEEEKQKKSYKLVLDFRDGALSIIETNRLCEEVHREFRDLSEAEVDYLGTEINDHAYDENLDIHCEKCNKFYRPFCRLHPLFKIPDREPRKEELSTKVYSQLTLPILFRIEESKIPNAGLGVIASVFIPIGMVFGPYKGIKVYKKDEFKKDGYAWLIKNGDKKFYIDGSDPKRSNWLRYINSPRHEDEQNMIAFQTNSRIYYRVIKPIRIDQELLVWYGSSYGGEFVESEDGGKSKKPVKNPFIW
;
A
#
# COMPACT_ATOMS: atom_id res chain seq x y z
N MET A 1 -14.15 -44.43 34.66
CA MET A 1 -15.08 -45.50 34.26
C MET A 1 -14.87 -45.74 32.78
N ASN A 2 -14.15 -46.80 32.43
CA ASN A 2 -13.87 -47.15 31.03
C ASN A 2 -15.16 -47.73 30.42
N GLY A 3 -15.74 -47.01 29.47
CA GLY A 3 -16.90 -47.48 28.71
C GLY A 3 -16.53 -48.71 27.89
N MET A 4 -17.38 -49.74 27.92
CA MET A 4 -17.27 -50.92 27.06
C MET A 4 -17.46 -50.49 25.59
N GLU A 5 -16.43 -50.67 24.76
CA GLU A 5 -16.59 -50.64 23.31
C GLU A 5 -17.24 -51.96 22.87
N ILE A 6 -18.36 -51.86 22.15
CA ILE A 6 -19.07 -53.01 21.57
C ILE A 6 -18.40 -53.34 20.23
N PRO A 7 -17.85 -54.56 20.05
CA PRO A 7 -17.22 -54.95 18.79
C PRO A 7 -18.22 -54.92 17.64
N GLY A 8 -17.92 -54.14 16.59
CA GLY A 8 -18.75 -54.02 15.39
C GLY A 8 -19.54 -52.71 15.25
N LEU A 9 -19.55 -51.86 16.27
CA LEU A 9 -20.06 -50.49 16.21
C LEU A 9 -18.89 -49.51 16.16
N GLY A 10 -18.17 -49.49 15.03
CA GLY A 10 -17.28 -48.37 14.72
C GLY A 10 -18.12 -47.09 14.56
N TYR A 11 -17.53 -45.93 14.87
CA TYR A 11 -18.10 -44.65 14.45
C TYR A 11 -18.43 -44.76 12.95
N PRO A 12 -19.68 -44.47 12.52
CA PRO A 12 -20.06 -44.61 11.13
C PRO A 12 -19.02 -43.92 10.24
N GLU A 13 -18.42 -44.63 9.29
CA GLU A 13 -17.56 -44.01 8.26
C GLU A 13 -18.31 -42.86 7.55
N VAL A 14 -19.64 -42.93 7.53
CA VAL A 14 -20.55 -41.88 7.09
C VAL A 14 -20.41 -40.59 7.92
N LEU A 15 -20.19 -40.65 9.23
CA LEU A 15 -19.95 -39.45 10.06
C LEU A 15 -18.54 -38.88 9.88
N ILE A 16 -17.56 -39.72 9.53
CA ILE A 16 -16.21 -39.27 9.14
C ILE A 16 -16.28 -38.60 7.77
N LYS A 17 -16.94 -39.23 6.79
CA LYS A 17 -17.22 -38.65 5.47
C LYS A 17 -18.07 -37.40 5.56
N LEU A 18 -19.08 -37.32 6.42
CA LEU A 18 -19.87 -36.10 6.62
C LEU A 18 -19.00 -34.99 7.25
N LYS A 19 -18.10 -35.29 8.19
CA LYS A 19 -17.14 -34.30 8.70
C LYS A 19 -16.06 -33.90 7.69
N GLU A 20 -15.70 -34.80 6.77
CA GLU A 20 -14.75 -34.55 5.68
C GLU A 20 -15.40 -33.84 4.48
N GLU A 21 -16.70 -34.07 4.23
CA GLU A 21 -17.54 -33.47 3.19
C GLU A 21 -18.15 -32.13 3.65
N GLU A 22 -18.32 -31.89 4.97
CA GLU A 22 -18.73 -30.60 5.55
C GLU A 22 -17.59 -29.59 5.74
N LYS A 23 -16.34 -29.93 5.40
CA LYS A 23 -15.35 -28.89 5.06
C LYS A 23 -15.60 -28.43 3.63
N GLN A 24 -16.73 -27.77 3.42
CA GLN A 24 -16.97 -27.03 2.19
C GLN A 24 -15.85 -26.01 2.04
N LYS A 25 -14.90 -26.32 1.13
CA LYS A 25 -13.65 -25.58 0.97
C LYS A 25 -14.00 -24.10 0.82
N LYS A 26 -13.59 -23.29 1.79
CA LYS A 26 -13.98 -21.87 1.82
C LYS A 26 -13.39 -21.19 0.59
N SER A 27 -14.26 -20.59 -0.21
CA SER A 27 -13.88 -19.73 -1.32
C SER A 27 -13.95 -18.28 -0.84
N TYR A 28 -12.93 -17.51 -1.19
CA TYR A 28 -12.82 -16.10 -0.82
C TYR A 28 -12.71 -15.24 -2.06
N LYS A 29 -13.17 -13.99 -1.96
CA LYS A 29 -13.06 -12.97 -3.00
C LYS A 29 -12.47 -11.70 -2.43
N LEU A 30 -11.58 -11.07 -3.20
CA LEU A 30 -11.19 -9.68 -3.00
C LEU A 30 -12.24 -8.83 -3.69
N VAL A 31 -12.85 -7.92 -2.93
CA VAL A 31 -13.92 -7.04 -3.42
C VAL A 31 -13.62 -5.59 -3.07
N LEU A 32 -14.19 -4.68 -3.86
CA LEU A 32 -14.47 -3.32 -3.44
C LEU A 32 -15.79 -3.32 -2.67
N ASP A 33 -15.77 -2.85 -1.43
CA ASP A 33 -16.97 -2.57 -0.64
C ASP A 33 -17.40 -1.11 -0.81
N PHE A 34 -18.59 -0.88 -1.36
CA PHE A 34 -19.11 0.46 -1.61
C PHE A 34 -19.55 1.19 -0.34
N ARG A 35 -19.72 0.50 0.80
CA ARG A 35 -20.15 1.11 2.06
C ARG A 35 -19.08 2.01 2.65
N ASP A 36 -17.82 1.61 2.56
CA ASP A 36 -16.68 2.38 3.07
C ASP A 36 -15.66 2.76 1.98
N GLY A 37 -15.85 2.30 0.74
CA GLY A 37 -14.96 2.57 -0.37
C GLY A 37 -13.59 1.89 -0.23
N ALA A 38 -13.54 0.76 0.49
CA ALA A 38 -12.32 0.02 0.74
C ALA A 38 -12.29 -1.35 0.04
N LEU A 39 -11.09 -1.85 -0.19
CA LEU A 39 -10.89 -3.25 -0.52
C LEU A 39 -11.13 -4.12 0.71
N SER A 40 -11.81 -5.24 0.52
CA SER A 40 -12.15 -6.21 1.56
C SER A 40 -11.99 -7.64 1.05
N ILE A 41 -11.61 -8.57 1.93
CA ILE A 41 -11.65 -10.01 1.67
C ILE A 41 -12.91 -10.57 2.32
N ILE A 42 -13.76 -11.20 1.52
CA ILE A 42 -15.01 -11.81 2.00
C ILE A 42 -15.09 -13.27 1.58
N GLU A 43 -15.82 -14.08 2.35
CA GLU A 43 -16.25 -15.41 1.91
C GLU A 43 -17.22 -15.25 0.73
N THR A 44 -17.12 -16.10 -0.30
CA THR A 44 -17.90 -15.99 -1.54
C THR A 44 -19.42 -16.01 -1.30
N ASN A 45 -19.89 -16.75 -0.29
CA ASN A 45 -21.30 -16.78 0.11
C ASN A 45 -21.80 -15.48 0.76
N ARG A 46 -20.92 -14.53 1.08
CA ARG A 46 -21.25 -13.19 1.59
C ARG A 46 -21.22 -12.11 0.51
N LEU A 47 -20.93 -12.47 -0.74
CA LEU A 47 -20.97 -11.54 -1.86
C LEU A 47 -22.38 -10.98 -2.03
N CYS A 48 -22.47 -9.68 -2.30
CA CYS A 48 -23.73 -8.96 -2.47
C CYS A 48 -23.49 -7.90 -3.54
N GLU A 49 -24.08 -8.07 -4.71
CA GLU A 49 -23.82 -7.23 -5.89
C GLU A 49 -24.22 -5.76 -5.70
N GLU A 50 -25.14 -5.48 -4.77
CA GLU A 50 -25.57 -4.11 -4.46
C GLU A 50 -24.48 -3.29 -3.75
N VAL A 51 -23.63 -3.94 -2.95
CA VAL A 51 -22.61 -3.27 -2.11
C VAL A 51 -21.18 -3.72 -2.38
N HIS A 52 -20.99 -4.76 -3.19
CA HIS A 52 -19.68 -5.29 -3.52
C HIS A 52 -19.45 -5.32 -5.02
N ARG A 53 -18.22 -4.96 -5.43
CA ARG A 53 -17.72 -5.23 -6.77
C ARG A 53 -16.51 -6.13 -6.70
N GLU A 54 -16.57 -7.27 -7.38
CA GLU A 54 -15.50 -8.24 -7.40
C GLU A 54 -14.25 -7.70 -8.13
N PHE A 55 -13.08 -7.94 -7.54
CA PHE A 55 -11.77 -7.71 -8.14
C PHE A 55 -11.15 -9.02 -8.63
N ARG A 56 -11.11 -10.05 -7.77
CA ARG A 56 -10.58 -11.38 -8.09
C ARG A 56 -10.97 -12.42 -7.05
N ASP A 57 -10.87 -13.69 -7.45
CA ASP A 57 -10.86 -14.83 -6.54
C ASP A 57 -9.56 -14.93 -5.72
N LEU A 58 -9.68 -15.47 -4.52
CA LEU A 58 -8.61 -15.77 -3.58
C LEU A 58 -8.70 -17.23 -3.14
N SER A 59 -7.57 -17.94 -3.19
CA SER A 59 -7.46 -19.29 -2.61
C SER A 59 -7.38 -19.23 -1.08
N GLU A 60 -7.80 -20.31 -0.42
CA GLU A 60 -7.67 -20.46 1.03
C GLU A 60 -6.21 -20.31 1.49
N ALA A 61 -5.26 -20.89 0.75
CA ALA A 61 -3.83 -20.76 1.05
C ALA A 61 -3.32 -19.31 0.96
N GLU A 62 -3.79 -18.52 -0.01
CA GLU A 62 -3.47 -17.09 -0.06
C GLU A 62 -4.04 -16.38 1.17
N VAL A 63 -5.30 -16.63 1.51
CA VAL A 63 -5.98 -15.97 2.62
C VAL A 63 -5.37 -16.32 3.97
N ASP A 64 -4.89 -17.55 4.14
CA ASP A 64 -4.20 -18.03 5.34
C ASP A 64 -2.78 -17.47 5.46
N TYR A 65 -2.11 -17.21 4.33
CA TYR A 65 -0.82 -16.54 4.31
C TYR A 65 -0.93 -15.03 4.67
N LEU A 66 -2.08 -14.41 4.40
CA LEU A 66 -2.32 -13.00 4.70
C LEU A 66 -2.59 -12.74 6.18
N GLY A 67 -2.08 -11.62 6.68
CA GLY A 67 -2.45 -11.10 8.00
C GLY A 67 -1.75 -11.78 9.17
N THR A 68 -0.55 -12.33 8.98
CA THR A 68 0.29 -12.75 10.12
C THR A 68 0.63 -11.51 10.94
N GLU A 69 0.01 -11.36 12.11
CA GLU A 69 0.28 -10.26 13.05
C GLU A 69 1.71 -10.40 13.60
N ILE A 70 2.44 -9.30 13.61
CA ILE A 70 3.83 -9.26 14.07
C ILE A 70 3.88 -8.58 15.43
N ASN A 71 4.48 -9.28 16.40
CA ASN A 71 4.78 -8.70 17.71
C ASN A 71 5.88 -7.65 17.57
N ASP A 72 5.82 -6.60 18.40
CA ASP A 72 6.77 -5.47 18.35
C ASP A 72 8.26 -5.91 18.42
N HIS A 73 8.58 -6.97 19.17
CA HIS A 73 9.95 -7.49 19.29
C HIS A 73 10.47 -8.24 18.05
N ALA A 74 9.58 -8.62 17.12
CA ALA A 74 9.89 -9.35 15.90
C ALA A 74 9.71 -8.49 14.63
N TYR A 75 9.49 -7.18 14.81
CA TYR A 75 9.28 -6.22 13.73
C TYR A 75 10.51 -6.12 12.82
N ASP A 76 10.27 -6.22 11.53
CA ASP A 76 11.22 -5.97 10.45
C ASP A 76 10.69 -4.85 9.55
N GLU A 77 11.37 -3.71 9.57
CA GLU A 77 11.03 -2.53 8.76
C GLU A 77 11.02 -2.77 7.25
N ASN A 78 11.66 -3.84 6.76
CA ASN A 78 11.64 -4.21 5.36
C ASN A 78 10.49 -5.14 5.01
N LEU A 79 9.94 -5.91 5.95
CA LEU A 79 8.96 -6.95 5.63
C LEU A 79 7.55 -6.61 6.13
N ASP A 80 7.44 -5.81 7.19
CA ASP A 80 6.21 -5.67 7.94
C ASP A 80 5.50 -4.35 7.65
N ILE A 81 4.20 -4.47 7.38
CA ILE A 81 3.37 -3.34 6.99
C ILE A 81 2.41 -3.02 8.13
N HIS A 82 2.44 -1.76 8.59
CA HIS A 82 1.49 -1.24 9.56
C HIS A 82 0.09 -1.12 8.97
N CYS A 83 -0.93 -1.49 9.71
CA CYS A 83 -2.33 -1.24 9.37
C CYS A 83 -2.90 -0.15 10.26
N GLU A 84 -3.24 1.01 9.68
CA GLU A 84 -3.78 2.15 10.45
C GLU A 84 -5.08 1.83 11.19
N LYS A 85 -5.97 1.03 10.57
CA LYS A 85 -7.26 0.67 11.16
C LYS A 85 -7.12 -0.30 12.35
N CYS A 86 -6.13 -1.19 12.31
CA CYS A 86 -5.89 -2.15 13.40
C CYS A 86 -4.86 -1.65 14.42
N ASN A 87 -4.05 -0.64 14.05
CA ASN A 87 -2.90 -0.14 14.79
C ASN A 87 -1.89 -1.24 15.17
N LYS A 88 -1.55 -2.08 14.19
CA LYS A 88 -0.65 -3.25 14.34
C LYS A 88 0.14 -3.51 13.05
N PHE A 89 1.23 -4.26 13.16
CA PHE A 89 2.06 -4.69 12.04
C PHE A 89 1.67 -6.08 11.55
N TYR A 90 1.71 -6.27 10.23
CA TYR A 90 1.35 -7.53 9.60
C TYR A 90 2.34 -7.90 8.49
N ARG A 91 2.51 -9.22 8.29
CA ARG A 91 3.23 -9.82 7.16
C ARG A 91 2.30 -10.75 6.37
N PRO A 92 2.22 -10.61 5.03
CA PRO A 92 2.72 -9.47 4.24
C PRO A 92 1.91 -8.17 4.48
N PHE A 93 0.63 -8.27 4.85
CA PHE A 93 -0.23 -7.13 5.23
C PHE A 93 -1.51 -7.64 5.92
N CYS A 94 -2.27 -6.74 6.55
CA CYS A 94 -3.50 -7.06 7.29
C CYS A 94 -4.55 -7.72 6.40
N ARG A 95 -5.11 -8.86 6.84
CA ARG A 95 -6.18 -9.56 6.10
C ARG A 95 -7.53 -8.85 6.14
N LEU A 96 -7.82 -8.11 7.21
CA LEU A 96 -9.07 -7.34 7.36
C LEU A 96 -9.05 -6.05 6.54
N HIS A 97 -7.86 -5.53 6.26
CA HIS A 97 -7.64 -4.31 5.49
C HIS A 97 -6.62 -4.62 4.39
N PRO A 98 -7.02 -5.43 3.39
CA PRO A 98 -6.11 -5.95 2.39
C PRO A 98 -5.50 -4.86 1.54
N LEU A 99 -4.30 -5.14 1.02
CA LEU A 99 -3.63 -4.29 0.05
C LEU A 99 -3.66 -4.96 -1.33
N PHE A 100 -3.92 -4.18 -2.38
CA PHE A 100 -3.88 -4.65 -3.75
C PHE A 100 -2.99 -3.76 -4.61
N LYS A 101 -1.90 -4.35 -5.10
CA LYS A 101 -0.90 -3.63 -5.88
C LYS A 101 -1.33 -3.53 -7.34
N ILE A 102 -1.37 -2.30 -7.87
CA ILE A 102 -1.52 -2.03 -9.29
C ILE A 102 -0.12 -1.85 -9.90
N PRO A 103 0.26 -2.62 -10.94
CA PRO A 103 1.54 -2.44 -11.60
C PRO A 103 1.57 -1.12 -12.39
N ASP A 104 2.77 -0.56 -12.55
CA ASP A 104 3.02 0.50 -13.53
C ASP A 104 2.64 0.00 -14.93
N ARG A 105 2.21 0.90 -15.82
CA ARG A 105 2.09 0.56 -17.24
C ARG A 105 3.48 0.26 -17.80
N GLU A 106 3.62 -0.80 -18.56
CA GLU A 106 4.84 -1.10 -19.29
C GLU A 106 4.86 -0.33 -20.63
N PRO A 107 5.78 0.63 -20.83
CA PRO A 107 5.85 1.39 -22.08
C PRO A 107 6.29 0.49 -23.24
N ARG A 108 5.64 0.63 -24.40
CA ARG A 108 6.14 0.00 -25.63
C ARG A 108 7.40 0.74 -26.13
N LYS A 109 8.29 0.02 -26.81
CA LYS A 109 9.59 0.58 -27.25
C LYS A 109 9.43 1.80 -28.15
N GLU A 110 8.39 1.82 -28.98
CA GLU A 110 8.09 2.88 -29.93
C GLU A 110 7.66 4.17 -29.22
N GLU A 111 7.09 4.07 -28.02
CA GLU A 111 6.62 5.23 -27.24
C GLU A 111 7.78 6.01 -26.59
N LEU A 112 8.91 5.32 -26.31
CA LEU A 112 10.08 5.90 -25.66
C LEU A 112 10.76 7.01 -26.49
N SER A 113 10.50 7.07 -27.79
CA SER A 113 11.03 8.11 -28.68
C SER A 113 10.22 9.41 -28.64
N THR A 114 8.95 9.35 -28.20
CA THR A 114 8.00 10.48 -28.31
C THR A 114 7.57 11.04 -26.96
N LYS A 115 7.60 10.23 -25.90
CA LYS A 115 7.19 10.63 -24.55
C LYS A 115 8.23 10.22 -23.53
N VAL A 116 8.20 10.91 -22.39
CA VAL A 116 9.15 10.67 -21.31
C VAL A 116 8.73 9.42 -20.51
N TYR A 117 9.70 8.60 -20.12
CA TYR A 117 9.48 7.30 -19.46
C TYR A 117 8.52 7.39 -18.26
N SER A 118 8.71 8.36 -17.37
CA SER A 118 7.83 8.57 -16.21
C SER A 118 6.35 8.74 -16.57
N GLN A 119 6.02 9.55 -17.58
CA GLN A 119 4.63 9.71 -18.05
C GLN A 119 4.10 8.43 -18.69
N LEU A 120 4.95 7.68 -19.39
CA LEU A 120 4.56 6.43 -20.04
C LEU A 120 4.24 5.31 -19.05
N THR A 121 4.79 5.36 -17.84
CA THR A 121 4.51 4.36 -16.79
C THR A 121 3.17 4.56 -16.07
N LEU A 122 2.44 5.64 -16.35
CA LEU A 122 1.17 5.96 -15.70
C LEU A 122 0.09 4.88 -15.98
N PRO A 123 -0.52 4.29 -14.94
CA PRO A 123 -1.67 3.41 -15.11
C PRO A 123 -2.88 4.14 -15.72
N ILE A 124 -3.71 3.41 -16.48
CA ILE A 124 -4.91 3.96 -17.14
C ILE A 124 -5.94 4.58 -16.16
N LEU A 125 -5.80 4.27 -14.87
CA LEU A 125 -6.64 4.80 -13.80
C LEU A 125 -6.46 6.31 -13.57
N PHE A 126 -5.42 6.91 -14.15
CA PHE A 126 -4.99 8.26 -13.86
C PHE A 126 -4.68 9.08 -15.11
N ARG A 127 -4.53 10.38 -14.90
CA ARG A 127 -4.01 11.34 -15.87
C ARG A 127 -3.04 12.30 -15.17
N ILE A 128 -2.09 12.84 -15.92
CA ILE A 128 -1.18 13.87 -15.45
C ILE A 128 -1.66 15.20 -16.03
N GLU A 129 -1.97 16.15 -15.15
CA GLU A 129 -2.51 17.47 -15.49
C GLU A 129 -1.84 18.54 -14.62
N GLU A 130 -2.13 19.82 -14.84
CA GLU A 130 -1.71 20.87 -13.91
C GLU A 130 -2.37 20.66 -12.53
N SER A 131 -1.56 20.72 -11.48
CA SER A 131 -2.01 20.55 -10.10
C SER A 131 -2.96 21.68 -9.70
N LYS A 132 -3.93 21.35 -8.85
CA LYS A 132 -4.79 22.36 -8.22
C LYS A 132 -4.07 23.12 -7.10
N ILE A 133 -2.89 22.64 -6.68
CA ILE A 133 -2.03 23.28 -5.70
C ILE A 133 -1.23 24.40 -6.38
N PRO A 134 -1.32 25.66 -5.89
CA PRO A 134 -0.59 26.77 -6.47
C PRO A 134 0.92 26.50 -6.53
N ASN A 135 1.52 26.71 -7.71
CA ASN A 135 2.96 26.55 -7.97
C ASN A 135 3.51 25.11 -7.82
N ALA A 136 2.67 24.08 -7.71
CA ALA A 136 3.11 22.69 -7.64
C ALA A 136 3.48 22.07 -9.01
N GLY A 137 3.13 22.74 -10.11
CA GLY A 137 3.37 22.24 -11.46
C GLY A 137 2.36 21.16 -11.84
N LEU A 138 2.85 19.98 -12.24
CA LEU A 138 1.99 18.85 -12.62
C LEU A 138 1.56 18.03 -11.40
N GLY A 139 0.36 17.48 -11.45
CA GLY A 139 -0.22 16.56 -10.47
C GLY A 139 -0.76 15.30 -11.13
N VAL A 140 -1.10 14.30 -10.32
CA VAL A 140 -1.78 13.07 -10.78
C VAL A 140 -3.23 13.10 -10.36
N ILE A 141 -4.13 13.02 -11.33
CA ILE A 141 -5.58 13.11 -11.12
C ILE A 141 -6.22 11.76 -11.38
N ALA A 142 -7.13 11.35 -10.50
CA ALA A 142 -7.92 10.13 -10.64
C ALA A 142 -8.92 10.24 -11.80
N SER A 143 -8.84 9.30 -12.75
CA SER A 143 -9.81 9.17 -13.86
C SER A 143 -10.96 8.22 -13.51
N VAL A 144 -10.80 7.43 -12.46
CA VAL A 144 -11.81 6.51 -11.90
C VAL A 144 -11.79 6.61 -10.38
N PHE A 145 -12.79 6.02 -9.73
CA PHE A 145 -12.77 5.87 -8.27
C PHE A 145 -11.64 4.91 -7.84
N ILE A 146 -10.83 5.33 -6.85
CA ILE A 146 -9.71 4.55 -6.31
C ILE A 146 -10.00 4.20 -4.86
N PRO A 147 -10.18 2.92 -4.52
CA PRO A 147 -10.50 2.51 -3.15
C PRO A 147 -9.31 2.50 -2.20
N ILE A 148 -9.64 2.57 -0.90
CA ILE A 148 -8.70 2.33 0.19
C ILE A 148 -8.09 0.94 0.01
N GLY A 149 -6.76 0.84 0.20
CA GLY A 149 -6.02 -0.42 0.08
C GLY A 149 -5.36 -0.62 -1.28
N MET A 150 -5.64 0.20 -2.30
CA MET A 150 -4.83 0.18 -3.52
C MET A 150 -3.40 0.65 -3.23
N VAL A 151 -2.43 -0.05 -3.81
CA VAL A 151 -0.99 0.22 -3.65
C VAL A 151 -0.34 0.44 -5.00
N PHE A 152 0.55 1.42 -5.08
CA PHE A 152 1.28 1.79 -6.27
C PHE A 152 2.79 1.79 -6.02
N GLY A 153 3.56 1.44 -7.03
CA GLY A 153 5.02 1.46 -7.01
C GLY A 153 5.68 0.12 -7.35
N PRO A 154 7.00 -0.01 -7.10
CA PRO A 154 7.80 0.90 -6.27
C PRO A 154 8.06 2.27 -6.92
N TYR A 155 8.37 3.30 -6.11
CA TYR A 155 8.93 4.56 -6.59
C TYR A 155 10.26 4.30 -7.30
N LYS A 156 10.40 4.79 -8.53
CA LYS A 156 11.59 4.56 -9.37
C LYS A 156 12.42 5.83 -9.51
N GLY A 157 13.73 5.63 -9.59
CA GLY A 157 14.70 6.70 -9.73
C GLY A 157 16.12 6.15 -9.75
N ILE A 158 17.10 7.04 -9.74
CA ILE A 158 18.51 6.70 -9.66
C ILE A 158 18.87 6.42 -8.20
N LYS A 159 19.53 5.30 -7.94
CA LYS A 159 20.05 5.00 -6.59
C LYS A 159 21.31 5.83 -6.34
N VAL A 160 21.31 6.58 -5.25
CA VAL A 160 22.43 7.43 -4.80
C VAL A 160 22.69 7.22 -3.31
N TYR A 161 23.88 7.56 -2.82
CA TYR A 161 24.28 7.27 -1.43
C TYR A 161 24.51 8.53 -0.60
N LYS A 162 24.82 9.66 -1.23
CA LYS A 162 25.07 10.94 -0.54
C LYS A 162 23.99 11.97 -0.87
N LYS A 163 23.71 12.86 0.09
CA LYS A 163 22.72 13.95 -0.09
C LYS A 163 23.09 14.94 -1.20
N ASP A 164 24.38 15.10 -1.49
CA ASP A 164 24.87 16.02 -2.51
C ASP A 164 24.87 15.40 -3.93
N GLU A 165 24.50 14.12 -4.07
CA GLU A 165 24.40 13.42 -5.36
C GLU A 165 23.04 13.60 -6.05
N PHE A 166 22.06 14.20 -5.37
CA PHE A 166 20.73 14.49 -5.92
C PHE A 166 20.30 15.94 -5.66
N LYS A 167 19.35 16.41 -6.45
CA LYS A 167 18.81 17.77 -6.31
C LYS A 167 17.91 17.84 -5.07
N LYS A 168 18.00 18.94 -4.32
CA LYS A 168 17.07 19.22 -3.21
C LYS A 168 15.72 19.76 -3.72
N ASP A 169 15.18 19.14 -4.76
CA ASP A 169 13.94 19.50 -5.44
C ASP A 169 12.74 18.63 -5.02
N GLY A 170 12.94 17.75 -4.03
CA GLY A 170 11.88 16.99 -3.38
C GLY A 170 11.54 15.64 -4.02
N TYR A 171 12.27 15.20 -5.06
CA TYR A 171 11.99 13.92 -5.73
C TYR A 171 12.76 12.72 -5.16
N ALA A 172 13.45 12.88 -4.02
CA ALA A 172 14.29 11.85 -3.43
C ALA A 172 13.67 11.22 -2.18
N TRP A 173 13.60 9.90 -2.15
CA TRP A 173 13.22 9.13 -0.97
C TRP A 173 14.42 8.49 -0.29
N LEU A 174 14.50 8.62 1.03
CA LEU A 174 15.44 7.86 1.86
C LEU A 174 14.94 6.41 2.01
N ILE A 175 15.81 5.45 1.75
CA ILE A 175 15.59 4.02 1.96
C ILE A 175 16.48 3.55 3.10
N LYS A 176 15.89 2.86 4.07
CA LYS A 176 16.58 2.13 5.13
C LYS A 176 16.65 0.65 4.76
N ASN A 177 17.80 0.02 4.92
CA ASN A 177 17.96 -1.42 4.71
C ASN A 177 18.91 -1.95 5.80
N GLY A 178 18.35 -2.16 6.99
CA GLY A 178 19.13 -2.40 8.19
C GLY A 178 20.02 -1.19 8.47
N ASP A 179 21.31 -1.41 8.68
CA ASP A 179 22.26 -0.33 8.96
C ASP A 179 22.60 0.53 7.72
N LYS A 180 22.22 0.08 6.52
CA LYS A 180 22.52 0.79 5.27
C LYS A 180 21.41 1.79 4.96
N LYS A 181 21.81 2.99 4.53
CA LYS A 181 20.92 4.04 4.04
C LYS A 181 21.35 4.45 2.63
N PHE A 182 20.37 4.62 1.74
CA PHE A 182 20.58 5.16 0.40
C PHE A 182 19.33 5.93 -0.04
N TYR A 183 19.40 6.65 -1.15
CA TYR A 183 18.28 7.39 -1.68
C TYR A 183 17.89 6.87 -3.06
N ILE A 184 16.61 7.01 -3.40
CA ILE A 184 16.11 6.85 -4.76
C ILE A 184 15.70 8.24 -5.26
N ASP A 185 16.46 8.78 -6.20
CA ASP A 185 16.26 10.09 -6.81
C ASP A 185 15.39 10.00 -8.08
N GLY A 186 14.16 10.51 -7.99
CA GLY A 186 13.21 10.59 -9.09
C GLY A 186 13.31 11.86 -9.95
N SER A 187 14.33 12.69 -9.76
CA SER A 187 14.48 13.99 -10.43
C SER A 187 14.49 13.85 -11.96
N ASP A 188 15.21 12.86 -12.50
CA ASP A 188 15.26 12.60 -13.94
C ASP A 188 13.97 11.89 -14.41
N PRO A 189 13.07 12.55 -15.17
CA PRO A 189 11.82 11.94 -15.61
C PRO A 189 12.04 10.79 -16.62
N LYS A 190 13.23 10.65 -17.23
CA LYS A 190 13.59 9.53 -18.10
C LYS A 190 13.98 8.26 -17.32
N ARG A 191 14.30 8.39 -16.02
CA ARG A 191 14.79 7.31 -15.16
C ARG A 191 13.90 7.05 -13.93
N SER A 192 12.74 7.68 -13.89
CA SER A 192 11.75 7.59 -12.80
C SER A 192 10.37 7.22 -13.34
N ASN A 193 9.44 6.83 -12.46
CA ASN A 193 8.07 6.51 -12.85
C ASN A 193 7.09 7.64 -12.53
N TRP A 194 5.84 7.44 -12.89
CA TRP A 194 4.74 8.39 -12.74
C TRP A 194 4.51 8.86 -11.29
N LEU A 195 4.93 8.07 -10.29
CA LEU A 195 4.83 8.44 -8.87
C LEU A 195 5.57 9.72 -8.52
N ARG A 196 6.55 10.14 -9.32
CA ARG A 196 7.23 11.44 -9.18
C ARG A 196 6.26 12.62 -9.27
N TYR A 197 5.13 12.48 -9.97
CA TYR A 197 4.19 13.58 -10.22
C TYR A 197 3.08 13.71 -9.14
N ILE A 198 3.02 12.79 -8.17
CA ILE A 198 2.08 12.90 -7.05
C ILE A 198 2.64 13.95 -6.10
N ASN A 199 1.88 14.99 -5.78
CA ASN A 199 2.27 16.12 -4.93
C ASN A 199 2.06 15.87 -3.42
N SER A 200 2.59 16.77 -2.58
CA SER A 200 2.27 16.80 -1.15
C SER A 200 0.99 17.57 -0.87
N PRO A 201 0.14 17.10 0.06
CA PRO A 201 -1.01 17.86 0.52
C PRO A 201 -0.57 19.12 1.28
N ARG A 202 -1.40 20.17 1.24
CA ARG A 202 -1.16 21.42 2.02
C ARG A 202 -1.58 21.26 3.48
N HIS A 203 -2.58 20.41 3.71
CA HIS A 203 -3.17 20.11 5.02
C HIS A 203 -3.49 18.62 5.12
N GLU A 204 -3.50 18.07 6.35
CA GLU A 204 -3.76 16.64 6.60
C GLU A 204 -5.11 16.14 6.04
N ASP A 205 -6.10 17.03 5.95
CA ASP A 205 -7.43 16.70 5.42
C ASP A 205 -7.38 16.33 3.93
N GLU A 206 -6.48 16.95 3.16
CA GLU A 206 -6.29 16.70 1.72
C GLU A 206 -5.53 15.40 1.45
N GLN A 207 -4.78 14.91 2.44
CA GLN A 207 -3.99 13.69 2.29
C GLN A 207 -4.90 12.49 2.04
N ASN A 208 -4.69 11.79 0.93
CA ASN A 208 -5.41 10.57 0.59
C ASN A 208 -4.50 9.35 0.38
N MET A 209 -3.18 9.56 0.39
CA MET A 209 -2.18 8.50 0.32
C MET A 209 -1.11 8.63 1.40
N ILE A 210 -0.49 7.50 1.74
CA ILE A 210 0.73 7.46 2.55
C ILE A 210 1.83 6.70 1.80
N ALA A 211 3.08 7.12 1.99
CA ALA A 211 4.24 6.37 1.58
C ALA A 211 4.65 5.38 2.67
N PHE A 212 5.06 4.18 2.28
CA PHE A 212 5.60 3.18 3.18
C PHE A 212 6.72 2.40 2.49
N GLN A 213 7.65 1.88 3.30
CA GLN A 213 8.75 1.07 2.80
C GLN A 213 8.41 -0.42 2.97
N THR A 214 8.73 -1.22 1.95
CA THR A 214 8.84 -2.68 2.09
C THR A 214 9.84 -3.19 1.04
N ASN A 215 10.60 -4.22 1.38
CA ASN A 215 11.65 -4.82 0.56
C ASN A 215 12.63 -3.77 0.02
N SER A 216 13.04 -2.84 0.90
CA SER A 216 13.92 -1.71 0.59
C SER A 216 13.48 -0.87 -0.62
N ARG A 217 12.16 -0.69 -0.76
CA ARG A 217 11.53 0.10 -1.82
C ARG A 217 10.35 0.89 -1.24
N ILE A 218 10.08 2.06 -1.80
CA ILE A 218 8.93 2.90 -1.41
C ILE A 218 7.73 2.57 -2.27
N TYR A 219 6.58 2.47 -1.62
CA TYR A 219 5.27 2.30 -2.23
C TYR A 219 4.32 3.33 -1.66
N TYR A 220 3.31 3.72 -2.43
CA TYR A 220 2.23 4.58 -1.95
C TYR A 220 0.95 3.76 -1.85
N ARG A 221 0.24 3.87 -0.72
CA ARG A 221 -1.08 3.25 -0.55
C ARG A 221 -2.15 4.30 -0.33
N VAL A 222 -3.35 4.00 -0.83
CA VAL A 222 -4.55 4.81 -0.62
C VAL A 222 -5.11 4.56 0.78
N ILE A 223 -5.29 5.64 1.54
CA ILE A 223 -5.83 5.63 2.92
C ILE A 223 -7.21 6.28 3.03
N LYS A 224 -7.62 7.08 2.04
CA LYS A 224 -8.96 7.64 1.89
C LYS A 224 -9.46 7.40 0.47
N PRO A 225 -10.75 7.12 0.24
CA PRO A 225 -11.25 6.88 -1.11
C PRO A 225 -11.01 8.12 -1.99
N ILE A 226 -10.48 7.91 -3.19
CA ILE A 226 -10.17 9.00 -4.14
C ILE A 226 -11.24 8.97 -5.24
N ARG A 227 -12.05 10.02 -5.31
CA ARG A 227 -13.08 10.17 -6.34
C ARG A 227 -12.45 10.60 -7.67
N ILE A 228 -13.22 10.41 -8.74
CA ILE A 228 -12.91 10.96 -10.06
C ILE A 228 -12.62 12.46 -9.91
N ASP A 229 -11.60 12.94 -10.61
CA ASP A 229 -11.12 14.34 -10.64
C ASP A 229 -10.45 14.86 -9.36
N GLN A 230 -10.24 13.99 -8.36
CA GLN A 230 -9.41 14.31 -7.20
C GLN A 230 -7.93 14.04 -7.49
N GLU A 231 -7.08 14.92 -6.96
CA GLU A 231 -5.63 14.80 -7.04
C GLU A 231 -5.13 13.79 -6.00
N LEU A 232 -4.16 12.96 -6.41
CA LEU A 232 -3.46 12.05 -5.52
C LEU A 232 -2.42 12.85 -4.73
N LEU A 233 -2.47 12.74 -3.40
CA LEU A 233 -1.64 13.52 -2.50
C LEU A 233 -1.02 12.63 -1.43
N VAL A 234 0.32 12.64 -1.37
CA VAL A 234 1.11 11.84 -0.43
C VAL A 234 1.98 12.75 0.43
N TRP A 235 1.92 12.54 1.74
CA TRP A 235 2.82 13.25 2.65
C TRP A 235 4.25 12.70 2.54
N TYR A 236 5.22 13.58 2.29
CA TYR A 236 6.63 13.20 2.14
C TYR A 236 7.39 13.13 3.48
N GLY A 237 6.70 13.31 4.60
CA GLY A 237 7.33 13.52 5.91
C GLY A 237 7.59 15.00 6.21
N SER A 238 7.99 15.29 7.45
CA SER A 238 8.28 16.65 7.97
C SER A 238 9.41 17.40 7.25
N SER A 239 10.02 16.85 6.20
CA SER A 239 11.08 17.51 5.41
C SER A 239 10.55 18.66 4.57
N TYR A 240 9.26 18.62 4.20
CA TYR A 240 8.58 19.74 3.53
C TYR A 240 8.08 20.82 4.51
N GLY A 241 8.12 20.55 5.82
CA GLY A 241 7.67 21.42 6.91
C GLY A 241 8.75 21.69 7.95
N GLY A 242 10.03 21.72 7.53
CA GLY A 242 11.11 22.20 8.37
C GLY A 242 11.49 21.32 9.57
N GLU A 243 11.66 20.02 9.39
CA GLU A 243 12.40 19.19 10.37
C GLU A 243 12.95 17.91 9.72
N PHE A 244 14.01 18.06 8.90
CA PHE A 244 15.09 17.07 8.66
C PHE A 244 16.44 17.75 8.34
N VAL A 245 16.55 19.05 8.62
CA VAL A 245 17.84 19.68 8.92
C VAL A 245 17.89 19.68 10.43
N GLU A 246 18.77 18.88 11.03
CA GLU A 246 19.11 19.05 12.44
C GLU A 246 19.58 20.49 12.62
N SER A 247 18.74 21.33 13.22
CA SER A 247 19.18 22.60 13.75
C SER A 247 19.83 22.32 15.10
N GLU A 248 21.14 22.55 15.18
CA GLU A 248 21.82 22.87 16.43
C GLU A 248 21.14 24.11 17.01
N ASP A 249 20.10 23.94 17.82
CA ASP A 249 19.84 24.74 19.02
C ASP A 249 18.51 24.32 19.66
N GLY A 250 18.60 23.97 20.94
CA GLY A 250 17.49 23.48 21.74
C GLY A 250 16.41 24.55 21.96
N GLY A 251 15.24 24.34 21.36
CA GLY A 251 14.04 25.13 21.62
C GLY A 251 12.78 24.26 21.58
N LYS A 252 12.15 24.04 22.74
CA LYS A 252 10.94 23.21 22.89
C LYS A 252 9.74 23.82 22.15
N SER A 253 9.17 23.08 21.21
CA SER A 253 7.80 23.30 20.70
C SER A 253 6.97 22.02 20.77
N LYS A 254 5.67 22.17 21.04
CA LYS A 254 4.75 21.15 21.56
C LYS A 254 4.55 19.97 20.59
N LYS A 255 4.63 18.75 21.14
CA LYS A 255 4.48 17.46 20.45
C LYS A 255 3.08 17.31 19.80
N PRO A 256 3.00 17.03 18.49
CA PRO A 256 1.92 16.22 17.95
C PRO A 256 2.17 14.74 18.28
N VAL A 257 1.10 13.96 18.32
CA VAL A 257 1.09 12.53 18.67
C VAL A 257 2.07 11.78 17.76
N LYS A 258 2.90 10.94 18.39
CA LYS A 258 4.02 10.21 17.79
C LYS A 258 3.63 9.51 16.48
N ASN A 259 4.37 9.81 15.41
CA ASN A 259 4.43 8.98 14.19
C ASN A 259 5.42 7.81 14.45
N PRO A 260 4.99 6.54 14.41
CA PRO A 260 5.80 5.40 14.84
C PRO A 260 6.94 4.99 13.89
N PHE A 261 7.17 5.70 12.79
CA PHE A 261 8.15 5.30 11.76
C PHE A 261 9.51 5.99 11.82
N ILE A 262 9.79 6.74 12.88
CA ILE A 262 11.08 7.43 13.06
C ILE A 262 11.45 7.39 14.54
N TRP A 263 12.43 6.53 14.87
CA TRP A 263 13.32 6.71 16.02
C TRP A 263 14.59 7.40 15.55
#